data_AF-A0AAF0BL00-F1
#
_entry.id   AF-A0AAF0BL00-F1
#
_cell.length_a   1.000
_cell.length_b   1.000
_cell.length_c   1.000
_cell.angle_alpha   90.00
_cell.angle_beta   90.00
_cell.angle_gamma   90.00
#
_symmetry.space_group_name_H-M   'P 1'
#
loop_
_entity.id
_entity.type
_entity.pdbx_description
1 polymer ?
#
loop_
_entity_poly.entity_id
_entity_poly.type
_entity_poly.pdbx_seq_one_letter_code
_entity_poly.pdbx_strand_id
1 'polypeptide(L)'
;MSGNDANRIRIFDTTLRDGEQSPGASMTLEEKIRIAEVLEAMKVDIIEAGFAIASNGDFEAVSKIAAQIKNSTVCSLARAATADIDRAAEALKSAKSSRIHTFIATSPLHMRVKLQMEPSAVLEAIHRSVSHARSRMGDVEWSAEDATRSEIDFLCRAVETAIKAGASTINLPDTVGYATPAEYERLVRTVIERVPNSDKAIFSTHCHNDLGLAVANSLAGVAGGARQIECTINGIGERAGNAAMEEIVMALRTRHDVMPWHTNIETTEIMRISRLVSTVTGFAVQNNKAIVGANAFAHESGIHQDGVLKNAETYEIMTPESVGLNKSSLVMGKHSGRHAFADKLRELGYELGDNAFQECFRRFKELGDRKKQIYDEDIVALVDDEVATSENRIQVVSLSTHSSSNGRAVSDMTLRVDGEEVSVVTYGSGPVDAAFNAIKQIIGFDPHLQLFQVHAVTQGTDAQAECTVRLEEGGRTVNGQGAHEDTVTAAARAYVSAVNKLTLKRQKTAPQPMVAS
;
A
#
# COMPACT_ATOMS: atom_id res chain seq x y z
N MET A 1 -21.14 31.15 -4.29
CA MET A 1 -20.15 30.34 -5.04
C MET A 1 -18.78 30.80 -4.56
N SER A 2 -18.17 30.07 -3.62
CA SER A 2 -16.81 30.37 -3.16
C SER A 2 -15.85 30.28 -4.36
N GLY A 3 -14.99 31.28 -4.51
CA GLY A 3 -14.13 31.49 -5.68
C GLY A 3 -13.42 30.24 -6.17
N ASN A 4 -13.49 30.02 -7.48
CA ASN A 4 -12.79 28.93 -8.15
C ASN A 4 -11.30 29.27 -8.15
N ASP A 5 -10.54 28.65 -7.25
CA ASP A 5 -9.08 28.80 -7.23
C ASP A 5 -8.49 28.20 -8.50
N ALA A 6 -7.94 29.07 -9.36
CA ALA A 6 -7.37 28.69 -10.65
C ALA A 6 -6.13 27.79 -10.52
N ASN A 7 -5.53 27.70 -9.32
CA ASN A 7 -4.36 26.87 -9.05
C ASN A 7 -4.70 25.54 -8.37
N ARG A 8 -5.97 25.29 -8.04
CA ARG A 8 -6.40 24.02 -7.46
C ARG A 8 -6.50 22.93 -8.52
N ILE A 9 -5.91 21.77 -8.24
CA ILE A 9 -6.06 20.54 -9.02
C ILE A 9 -7.02 19.61 -8.28
N ARG A 10 -8.06 19.16 -8.98
CA ARG A 10 -9.00 18.17 -8.46
C ARG A 10 -8.41 16.77 -8.59
N ILE A 11 -8.43 16.00 -7.51
CA ILE A 11 -8.01 14.60 -7.53
C ILE A 11 -9.24 13.71 -7.72
N PHE A 12 -9.23 12.98 -8.82
CA PHE A 12 -10.19 11.94 -9.13
C PHE A 12 -9.52 10.59 -8.88
N ASP A 13 -10.01 9.86 -7.89
CA ASP A 13 -9.57 8.50 -7.61
C ASP A 13 -10.39 7.50 -8.42
N THR A 14 -9.72 6.59 -9.12
CA THR A 14 -10.34 5.45 -9.82
C THR A 14 -9.83 4.10 -9.30
N THR A 15 -9.39 4.04 -8.03
CA THR A 15 -8.89 2.81 -7.41
C THR A 15 -9.96 1.72 -7.37
N LEU A 16 -11.21 2.11 -7.10
CA LEU A 16 -12.36 1.19 -6.98
C LEU A 16 -12.95 0.73 -8.33
N ARG A 17 -12.47 1.28 -9.45
CA ARG A 17 -12.91 0.92 -10.80
C ARG A 17 -11.74 0.47 -11.64
N ASP A 18 -10.87 1.39 -12.05
CA ASP A 18 -9.75 1.04 -12.93
C ASP A 18 -8.68 0.25 -12.18
N GLY A 19 -8.45 0.59 -10.90
CA GLY A 19 -7.54 -0.15 -10.04
C GLY A 19 -7.95 -1.62 -9.86
N GLU A 20 -9.25 -1.86 -9.69
CA GLU A 20 -9.80 -3.22 -9.58
C GLU A 20 -9.66 -4.05 -10.86
N GLN A 21 -9.52 -3.41 -12.03
CA GLN A 21 -9.31 -4.12 -13.31
C GLN A 21 -7.93 -4.77 -13.41
N SER A 22 -7.00 -4.49 -12.48
CA SER A 22 -5.77 -5.28 -12.38
C SER A 22 -6.09 -6.76 -12.11
N PRO A 23 -5.53 -7.70 -12.90
CA PRO A 23 -5.75 -9.12 -12.66
C PRO A 23 -5.38 -9.56 -11.24
N GLY A 24 -6.38 -9.98 -10.45
CA GLY A 24 -6.19 -10.40 -9.06
C GLY A 24 -6.48 -9.32 -8.01
N ALA A 25 -6.83 -8.09 -8.40
CA ALA A 25 -7.16 -6.98 -7.49
C ALA A 25 -8.66 -6.81 -7.23
N SER A 26 -9.47 -7.83 -7.53
CA SER A 26 -10.93 -7.81 -7.31
C SER A 26 -11.28 -7.55 -5.84
N MET A 27 -12.29 -6.73 -5.61
CA MET A 27 -12.68 -6.29 -4.26
C MET A 27 -14.10 -6.69 -3.95
N THR A 28 -14.34 -7.13 -2.72
CA THR A 28 -15.69 -7.30 -2.19
C THR A 28 -16.35 -5.96 -1.92
N LEU A 29 -17.67 -5.97 -1.77
CA LEU A 29 -18.46 -4.78 -1.47
C LEU A 29 -17.98 -4.05 -0.20
N GLU A 30 -17.72 -4.81 0.86
CA GLU A 30 -17.24 -4.31 2.14
C GLU A 30 -15.82 -3.74 2.05
N GLU A 31 -14.98 -4.26 1.16
CA GLU A 31 -13.65 -3.72 0.87
C GLU A 31 -13.73 -2.40 0.11
N LYS A 32 -14.58 -2.34 -0.93
CA LYS A 32 -14.82 -1.12 -1.69
C LYS A 32 -15.34 0.02 -0.79
N ILE A 33 -16.28 -0.30 0.11
CA ILE A 33 -16.80 0.67 1.08
C ILE A 33 -15.68 1.18 2.01
N ARG A 34 -14.87 0.29 2.58
CA ARG A 34 -13.76 0.67 3.48
C ARG A 34 -12.74 1.57 2.78
N ILE A 35 -12.39 1.27 1.53
CA ILE A 35 -11.50 2.11 0.73
C ILE A 35 -12.15 3.48 0.46
N ALA A 36 -13.43 3.51 0.07
CA ALA A 36 -14.16 4.76 -0.18
C ALA A 36 -14.22 5.68 1.06
N GLU A 37 -14.45 5.11 2.26
CA GLU A 37 -14.45 5.87 3.52
C GLU A 37 -13.09 6.52 3.81
N VAL A 38 -11.99 5.82 3.54
CA VAL A 38 -10.64 6.37 3.73
C VAL A 38 -10.33 7.41 2.65
N LEU A 39 -10.73 7.21 1.39
CA LEU A 39 -10.60 8.21 0.34
C LEU A 39 -11.38 9.50 0.66
N GLU A 40 -12.58 9.39 1.24
CA GLU A 40 -13.34 10.54 1.72
C GLU A 40 -12.65 11.24 2.90
N ALA A 41 -12.13 10.49 3.88
CA ALA A 41 -11.36 11.06 4.99
C ALA A 41 -10.08 11.76 4.50
N MET A 42 -9.47 11.22 3.44
CA MET A 42 -8.33 11.81 2.73
C MET A 42 -8.70 13.03 1.88
N LYS A 43 -9.99 13.42 1.85
CA LYS A 43 -10.53 14.58 1.12
C LYS A 43 -10.32 14.50 -0.40
N VAL A 44 -10.36 13.29 -0.96
CA VAL A 44 -10.39 13.10 -2.43
C VAL A 44 -11.61 13.82 -3.00
N ASP A 45 -11.44 14.52 -4.13
CA ASP A 45 -12.49 15.35 -4.71
C ASP A 45 -13.58 14.50 -5.38
N ILE A 46 -13.16 13.50 -6.18
CA ILE A 46 -14.05 12.58 -6.89
C ILE A 46 -13.61 11.13 -6.67
N ILE A 47 -14.55 10.25 -6.34
CA ILE A 47 -14.31 8.80 -6.19
C ILE A 47 -15.12 8.07 -7.25
N GLU A 48 -14.46 7.44 -8.22
CA GLU A 48 -15.12 6.55 -9.18
C GLU A 48 -15.34 5.18 -8.56
N ALA A 49 -16.56 4.98 -8.07
CA ALA A 49 -16.94 3.85 -7.22
C ALA A 49 -17.13 2.53 -8.00
N GLY A 50 -17.10 2.57 -9.33
CA GLY A 50 -17.24 1.37 -10.16
C GLY A 50 -17.89 1.63 -11.51
N PHE A 51 -18.31 0.53 -12.13
CA PHE A 51 -18.98 0.52 -13.42
C PHE A 51 -20.35 -0.16 -13.28
N ALA A 52 -21.38 0.61 -12.92
CA ALA A 52 -22.66 0.12 -12.39
C ALA A 52 -23.42 -0.91 -13.27
N ILE A 53 -23.18 -0.91 -14.59
CA ILE A 53 -23.81 -1.87 -15.53
C ILE A 53 -23.01 -3.16 -15.71
N ALA A 54 -21.74 -3.20 -15.28
CA ALA A 54 -20.86 -4.34 -15.48
C ALA A 54 -21.38 -5.59 -14.74
N SER A 55 -21.92 -5.40 -13.54
CA SER A 55 -22.50 -6.47 -12.74
C SER A 55 -23.50 -5.93 -11.70
N ASN A 56 -24.33 -6.81 -11.12
CA ASN A 56 -25.16 -6.42 -9.98
C ASN A 56 -24.32 -6.05 -8.74
N GLY A 57 -23.17 -6.71 -8.56
CA GLY A 57 -22.24 -6.38 -7.49
C GLY A 57 -21.69 -4.95 -7.62
N ASP A 58 -21.32 -4.54 -8.84
CA ASP A 58 -20.88 -3.16 -9.10
C ASP A 58 -21.99 -2.14 -8.91
N PHE A 59 -23.22 -2.47 -9.33
CA PHE A 59 -24.37 -1.61 -9.07
C PHE A 59 -24.58 -1.40 -7.56
N GLU A 60 -24.57 -2.49 -6.79
CA GLU A 60 -24.74 -2.44 -5.33
C GLU A 60 -23.59 -1.68 -4.66
N ALA A 61 -22.36 -1.86 -5.12
CA ALA A 61 -21.19 -1.12 -4.65
C ALA A 61 -21.33 0.38 -4.87
N VAL A 62 -21.59 0.80 -6.12
CA VAL A 62 -21.80 2.22 -6.44
C VAL A 62 -22.96 2.80 -5.63
N SER A 63 -24.07 2.07 -5.49
CA SER A 63 -25.26 2.54 -4.75
C SER A 63 -25.02 2.70 -3.25
N LYS A 64 -24.32 1.75 -2.62
CA LYS A 64 -23.98 1.83 -1.19
C LYS A 64 -22.97 2.95 -0.94
N ILE A 65 -21.92 3.06 -1.76
CA ILE A 65 -20.92 4.13 -1.65
C ILE A 65 -21.60 5.49 -1.85
N ALA A 66 -22.44 5.64 -2.88
CA ALA A 66 -23.24 6.84 -3.11
C ALA A 66 -24.08 7.23 -1.88
N ALA A 67 -24.70 6.26 -1.20
CA ALA A 67 -25.51 6.52 -0.01
C ALA A 67 -24.68 6.93 1.22
N GLN A 68 -23.41 6.53 1.31
CA GLN A 68 -22.56 6.75 2.48
C GLN A 68 -21.69 8.00 2.36
N ILE A 69 -21.06 8.24 1.22
CA ILE A 69 -20.14 9.36 1.00
C ILE A 69 -20.90 10.70 0.99
N LYS A 70 -20.36 11.71 1.68
CA LYS A 70 -21.03 13.01 1.95
C LYS A 70 -20.26 14.23 1.44
N ASN A 71 -18.95 14.14 1.27
CA ASN A 71 -18.11 15.30 0.96
C ASN A 71 -17.49 15.19 -0.43
N SER A 72 -17.07 13.99 -0.84
CA SER A 72 -16.58 13.72 -2.19
C SER A 72 -17.73 13.55 -3.19
N THR A 73 -17.47 13.85 -4.45
CA THR A 73 -18.39 13.49 -5.54
C THR A 73 -18.23 12.00 -5.86
N VAL A 74 -19.34 11.25 -5.89
CA VAL A 74 -19.31 9.83 -6.27
C VAL A 74 -19.57 9.71 -7.77
N CYS A 75 -18.67 9.00 -8.46
CA CYS A 75 -18.73 8.81 -9.91
C CYS A 75 -19.00 7.34 -10.27
N SER A 76 -19.76 7.13 -11.34
CA SER A 76 -19.88 5.84 -12.01
C SER A 76 -19.50 5.97 -13.47
N LEU A 77 -18.67 5.05 -13.95
CA LEU A 77 -18.38 4.91 -15.37
C LEU A 77 -19.61 4.36 -16.12
N ALA A 78 -19.82 4.80 -17.35
CA ALA A 78 -20.85 4.30 -18.26
C ALA A 78 -20.35 4.33 -19.72
N ARG A 79 -20.52 3.23 -20.47
CA ARG A 79 -20.32 3.28 -21.94
C ARG A 79 -21.32 4.25 -22.57
N ALA A 80 -21.05 4.68 -23.80
CA ALA A 80 -21.91 5.56 -24.61
C ALA A 80 -23.22 4.91 -25.10
N ALA A 81 -23.93 4.21 -24.21
CA ALA A 81 -25.20 3.55 -24.44
C ALA A 81 -26.24 3.98 -23.39
N THR A 82 -27.50 4.10 -23.82
CA THR A 82 -28.61 4.58 -22.98
C THR A 82 -28.80 3.75 -21.71
N ALA A 83 -28.73 2.42 -21.83
CA ALA A 83 -28.92 1.51 -20.70
C ALA A 83 -27.81 1.65 -19.64
N ASP A 84 -26.54 1.78 -20.08
CA ASP A 84 -25.39 1.99 -19.19
C ASP A 84 -25.53 3.30 -18.41
N ILE A 85 -25.90 4.39 -19.10
CA ILE A 85 -26.08 5.72 -18.49
C ILE A 85 -27.27 5.72 -17.52
N ASP A 86 -28.39 5.10 -17.89
CA ASP A 86 -29.56 4.99 -17.01
C ASP A 86 -29.25 4.18 -15.75
N ARG A 87 -28.47 3.11 -15.89
CA ARG A 87 -28.05 2.27 -14.76
C ARG A 87 -27.08 3.01 -13.83
N ALA A 88 -26.14 3.78 -14.39
CA ALA A 88 -25.26 4.64 -13.60
C ALA A 88 -26.05 5.71 -12.84
N ALA A 89 -27.01 6.37 -13.50
CA ALA A 89 -27.88 7.36 -12.87
C ALA A 89 -28.71 6.77 -11.73
N GLU A 90 -29.23 5.55 -11.90
CA GLU A 90 -29.97 4.82 -10.87
C GLU A 90 -29.08 4.50 -9.65
N ALA A 91 -27.87 3.99 -9.88
CA ALA A 91 -26.93 3.67 -8.81
C ALA A 91 -26.53 4.91 -8.00
N LEU A 92 -26.39 6.06 -8.66
CA LEU A 92 -25.96 7.31 -8.04
C LEU A 92 -27.09 8.13 -7.40
N LYS A 93 -28.34 7.63 -7.41
CA LYS A 93 -29.52 8.40 -6.97
C LYS A 93 -29.45 8.89 -5.52
N SER A 94 -28.76 8.15 -4.65
CA SER A 94 -28.61 8.45 -3.22
C SER A 94 -27.44 9.39 -2.88
N ALA A 95 -26.57 9.66 -3.85
CA ALA A 95 -25.40 10.50 -3.64
C ALA A 95 -25.78 11.98 -3.46
N LYS A 96 -25.13 12.62 -2.47
CA LYS A 96 -25.26 14.06 -2.23
C LYS A 96 -24.61 14.87 -3.35
N SER A 97 -23.52 14.36 -3.91
CA SER A 97 -22.86 14.88 -5.12
C SER A 97 -22.48 13.69 -5.98
N SER A 98 -22.94 13.70 -7.24
CA SER A 98 -22.75 12.60 -8.18
C SER A 98 -22.27 13.08 -9.53
N ARG A 99 -21.53 12.21 -10.22
CA ARG A 99 -21.04 12.40 -11.58
C ARG A 99 -21.26 11.14 -12.42
N ILE A 100 -21.70 11.33 -13.66
CA ILE A 100 -21.60 10.27 -14.68
C ILE A 100 -20.35 10.53 -15.50
N HIS A 101 -19.48 9.54 -15.59
CA HIS A 101 -18.35 9.53 -16.49
C HIS A 101 -18.69 8.63 -17.68
N THR A 102 -18.81 9.22 -18.87
CA THR A 102 -19.02 8.46 -20.11
C THR A 102 -17.87 8.63 -21.09
N PHE A 103 -17.72 7.72 -22.05
CA PHE A 103 -16.56 7.70 -22.93
C PHE A 103 -16.86 7.04 -24.26
N ILE A 104 -16.05 7.39 -25.26
CA ILE A 104 -15.98 6.68 -26.54
C ILE A 104 -14.59 6.82 -27.14
N ALA A 105 -14.12 5.81 -27.86
CA ALA A 105 -12.82 5.85 -28.51
C ALA A 105 -12.77 6.86 -29.65
N THR A 106 -11.68 7.61 -29.73
CA THR A 106 -11.50 8.68 -30.72
C THR A 106 -10.32 8.47 -31.67
N SER A 107 -9.46 7.47 -31.42
CA SER A 107 -8.32 7.19 -32.30
C SER A 107 -8.75 6.53 -33.60
N PRO A 108 -8.07 6.78 -34.74
CA PRO A 108 -8.42 6.18 -36.02
C PRO A 108 -8.47 4.65 -35.97
N LEU A 109 -7.55 4.03 -35.22
CA LEU A 109 -7.50 2.57 -35.07
C LEU A 109 -8.72 2.05 -34.32
N HIS A 110 -9.07 2.65 -33.18
CA HIS A 110 -10.22 2.21 -32.40
C HIS A 110 -11.54 2.50 -33.10
N MET A 111 -11.70 3.65 -33.75
CA MET A 111 -12.91 3.94 -34.53
C MET A 111 -13.14 2.90 -35.63
N ARG A 112 -12.09 2.57 -36.39
CA ARG A 112 -12.18 1.60 -37.50
C ARG A 112 -12.37 0.16 -37.04
N VAL A 113 -11.59 -0.29 -36.04
CA VAL A 113 -11.50 -1.73 -35.69
C VAL A 113 -12.40 -2.10 -34.51
N LYS A 114 -12.40 -1.28 -33.44
CA LYS A 114 -13.15 -1.55 -32.20
C LYS A 114 -14.61 -1.13 -32.34
N LEU A 115 -14.86 0.09 -32.82
CA LEU A 115 -16.22 0.65 -32.94
C LEU A 115 -16.87 0.31 -34.28
N GLN A 116 -16.06 0.14 -35.34
CA GLN A 116 -16.53 0.01 -36.72
C GLN A 116 -17.44 1.18 -37.13
N MET A 117 -17.03 2.40 -36.73
CA MET A 117 -17.77 3.63 -36.96
C MET A 117 -16.93 4.63 -37.74
N GLU A 118 -17.57 5.32 -38.68
CA GLU A 118 -17.00 6.49 -39.34
C GLU A 118 -16.95 7.70 -38.39
N PRO A 119 -16.02 8.66 -38.57
CA PRO A 119 -15.87 9.81 -37.70
C PRO A 119 -17.17 10.60 -37.44
N SER A 120 -18.05 10.73 -38.43
CA SER A 120 -19.34 11.41 -38.28
C SER A 120 -20.29 10.68 -37.33
N ALA A 121 -20.34 9.35 -37.40
CA ALA A 121 -21.16 8.53 -36.52
C ALA A 121 -20.64 8.57 -35.07
N VAL A 122 -19.32 8.67 -34.89
CA VAL A 122 -18.72 8.86 -33.55
C VAL A 122 -19.13 10.20 -32.95
N LEU A 123 -19.10 11.30 -33.71
CA LEU A 123 -19.58 12.60 -33.23
C LEU A 123 -21.07 12.59 -32.85
N GLU A 124 -21.91 11.91 -33.63
CA GLU A 124 -23.33 11.74 -33.30
C GLU A 124 -23.52 10.92 -32.02
N ALA A 125 -22.75 9.84 -31.86
CA ALA A 125 -22.77 9.02 -30.64
C ALA A 125 -22.33 9.82 -29.40
N ILE A 126 -21.32 10.69 -29.52
CA ILE A 126 -20.90 11.62 -28.46
C ILE A 126 -22.07 12.53 -28.10
N HIS A 127 -22.64 13.24 -29.07
CA HIS A 127 -23.74 14.17 -28.83
C HIS A 127 -24.92 13.48 -28.14
N ARG A 128 -25.33 12.31 -28.63
CA ARG A 128 -26.45 11.53 -28.06
C ARG A 128 -26.16 11.06 -26.63
N SER A 129 -25.02 10.43 -26.40
CA SER A 129 -24.69 9.84 -25.09
C SER A 129 -24.48 10.92 -24.02
N VAL A 130 -23.74 11.98 -24.33
CA VAL A 130 -23.49 13.07 -23.38
C VAL A 130 -24.78 13.85 -23.09
N SER A 131 -25.61 14.14 -24.10
CA SER A 131 -26.91 14.79 -23.88
C SER A 131 -27.83 13.94 -22.99
N HIS A 132 -27.83 12.62 -23.20
CA HIS A 132 -28.60 11.70 -22.36
C HIS A 132 -28.08 11.69 -20.92
N ALA A 133 -26.76 11.57 -20.72
CA ALA A 133 -26.16 11.66 -19.38
C ALA A 133 -26.50 12.99 -18.69
N ARG A 134 -26.43 14.11 -19.42
CA ARG A 134 -26.78 15.44 -18.93
C ARG A 134 -28.25 15.57 -18.53
N SER A 135 -29.15 14.85 -19.21
CA SER A 135 -30.57 14.80 -18.84
C SER A 135 -30.82 14.05 -17.53
N ARG A 136 -29.90 13.16 -17.13
CA ARG A 136 -29.97 12.39 -15.88
C ARG A 136 -29.21 13.05 -14.73
N MET A 137 -28.14 13.79 -15.03
CA MET A 137 -27.22 14.31 -14.02
C MET A 137 -26.63 15.67 -14.39
N GLY A 138 -26.44 16.52 -13.38
CA GLY A 138 -25.90 17.87 -13.57
C GLY A 138 -24.39 17.93 -13.80
N ASP A 139 -23.63 16.96 -13.30
CA ASP A 139 -22.18 16.85 -13.53
C ASP A 139 -21.90 15.64 -14.43
N VAL A 140 -21.33 15.90 -15.59
CA VAL A 140 -21.02 14.90 -16.62
C VAL A 140 -19.58 15.06 -17.05
N GLU A 141 -18.82 13.99 -16.94
CA GLU A 141 -17.48 13.86 -17.47
C GLU A 141 -17.49 13.03 -18.74
N TRP A 142 -16.76 13.48 -19.76
CA TRP A 142 -16.61 12.76 -21.01
C TRP A 142 -15.14 12.51 -21.33
N SER A 143 -14.80 11.24 -21.58
CA SER A 143 -13.47 10.82 -22.01
C SER A 143 -13.39 10.57 -23.51
N ALA A 144 -12.38 11.16 -24.14
CA ALA A 144 -11.91 10.78 -25.46
C ALA A 144 -10.97 9.56 -25.34
N GLU A 145 -11.51 8.34 -25.21
CA GLU A 145 -10.66 7.14 -25.07
C GLU A 145 -9.62 7.08 -26.21
N ASP A 146 -8.37 6.81 -25.84
CA ASP A 146 -7.20 6.78 -26.72
C ASP A 146 -6.81 8.15 -27.32
N ALA A 147 -7.05 9.25 -26.58
CA ALA A 147 -6.81 10.63 -27.03
C ALA A 147 -5.39 10.89 -27.54
N THR A 148 -4.37 10.29 -26.93
CA THR A 148 -2.95 10.47 -27.32
C THR A 148 -2.62 9.95 -28.71
N ARG A 149 -3.47 9.06 -29.27
CA ARG A 149 -3.34 8.52 -30.63
C ARG A 149 -4.42 9.02 -31.58
N SER A 150 -5.19 10.02 -31.16
CA SER A 150 -6.24 10.62 -31.97
C SER A 150 -5.69 11.72 -32.87
N GLU A 151 -6.25 11.81 -34.08
CA GLU A 151 -5.97 12.94 -34.98
C GLU A 151 -6.47 14.23 -34.34
N ILE A 152 -5.59 15.21 -34.19
CA ILE A 152 -5.83 16.40 -33.36
C ILE A 152 -7.07 17.19 -33.78
N ASP A 153 -7.34 17.30 -35.08
CA ASP A 153 -8.50 18.01 -35.63
C ASP A 153 -9.81 17.30 -35.29
N PHE A 154 -9.82 15.97 -35.35
CA PHE A 154 -10.97 15.18 -34.97
C PHE A 154 -11.19 15.23 -33.46
N LEU A 155 -10.12 15.12 -32.67
CA LEU A 155 -10.18 15.23 -31.21
C LEU A 155 -10.79 16.57 -30.78
N CYS A 156 -10.36 17.69 -31.36
CA CYS A 156 -10.93 19.00 -31.06
C CYS A 156 -12.43 19.06 -31.37
N ARG A 157 -12.88 18.51 -32.50
CA ARG A 157 -14.31 18.44 -32.86
C ARG A 157 -15.11 17.55 -31.91
N ALA A 158 -14.53 16.43 -31.48
CA ALA A 158 -15.15 15.51 -30.52
C ALA A 158 -15.33 16.17 -29.16
N VAL A 159 -14.29 16.84 -28.65
CA VAL A 159 -14.33 17.62 -27.41
C VAL A 159 -15.36 18.76 -27.50
N GLU A 160 -15.33 19.56 -28.57
CA GLU A 160 -16.30 20.63 -28.78
C GLU A 160 -17.75 20.11 -28.74
N THR A 161 -17.99 18.96 -29.38
CA THR A 161 -19.28 18.27 -29.43
C THR A 161 -19.72 17.81 -28.04
N ALA A 162 -18.83 17.20 -27.26
CA ALA A 162 -19.11 16.76 -25.90
C ALA A 162 -19.47 17.94 -24.98
N ILE A 163 -18.71 19.04 -25.03
CA ILE A 163 -19.00 20.25 -24.24
C ILE A 163 -20.35 20.84 -24.67
N LYS A 164 -20.64 20.93 -25.98
CA LYS A 164 -21.95 21.40 -26.50
C LYS A 164 -23.11 20.54 -26.00
N ALA A 165 -22.92 19.24 -25.89
CA ALA A 165 -23.90 18.28 -25.40
C ALA A 165 -24.09 18.32 -23.87
N GLY A 166 -23.21 19.02 -23.13
CA GLY A 166 -23.37 19.27 -21.70
C GLY A 166 -22.33 18.63 -20.78
N ALA A 167 -21.22 18.11 -21.31
CA ALA A 167 -20.08 17.71 -20.50
C ALA A 167 -19.46 18.93 -19.79
N SER A 168 -19.30 18.84 -18.47
CA SER A 168 -18.65 19.83 -17.61
C SER A 168 -17.18 19.52 -17.35
N THR A 169 -16.76 18.28 -17.61
CA THR A 169 -15.37 17.84 -17.53
C THR A 169 -15.00 17.03 -18.77
N ILE A 170 -13.82 17.27 -19.33
CA ILE A 170 -13.27 16.57 -20.49
C ILE A 170 -11.98 15.88 -20.07
N ASN A 171 -11.97 14.55 -20.15
CA ASN A 171 -10.78 13.77 -19.89
C ASN A 171 -10.08 13.37 -21.20
N LEU A 172 -8.75 13.53 -21.21
CA LEU A 172 -7.87 13.23 -22.34
C LEU A 172 -6.92 12.09 -21.97
N PRO A 173 -7.37 10.82 -21.97
CA PRO A 173 -6.55 9.72 -21.47
C PRO A 173 -5.34 9.40 -22.36
N ASP A 174 -4.19 9.14 -21.73
CA ASP A 174 -3.10 8.36 -22.33
C ASP A 174 -3.35 6.88 -22.08
N THR A 175 -4.34 6.34 -22.79
CA THR A 175 -4.91 4.99 -22.56
C THR A 175 -3.86 3.88 -22.58
N VAL A 176 -2.83 4.01 -23.43
CA VAL A 176 -1.76 3.01 -23.57
C VAL A 176 -0.52 3.37 -22.77
N GLY A 177 -0.44 4.54 -22.15
CA GLY A 177 0.69 4.92 -21.30
C GLY A 177 2.03 5.06 -22.05
N TYR A 178 1.98 5.49 -23.31
CA TYR A 178 3.17 5.56 -24.18
C TYR A 178 3.60 6.99 -24.54
N ALA A 179 2.78 8.01 -24.24
CA ALA A 179 3.12 9.39 -24.56
C ALA A 179 4.31 9.87 -23.74
N THR A 180 5.09 10.80 -24.29
CA THR A 180 6.11 11.51 -23.50
C THR A 180 5.51 12.76 -22.85
N PRO A 181 6.10 13.28 -21.74
CA PRO A 181 5.56 14.45 -21.04
C PRO A 181 5.37 15.67 -21.95
N ALA A 182 6.33 15.94 -22.84
CA ALA A 182 6.28 17.07 -23.76
C ALA A 182 5.20 16.92 -24.85
N GLU A 183 4.93 15.69 -25.29
CA GLU A 183 3.83 15.41 -26.22
C GLU A 183 2.48 15.58 -25.53
N TYR A 184 2.35 15.08 -24.30
CA TYR A 184 1.11 15.14 -23.54
C TYR A 184 0.75 16.57 -23.10
N GLU A 185 1.71 17.35 -22.62
CA GLU A 185 1.52 18.79 -22.34
C GLU A 185 1.01 19.54 -23.58
N ARG A 186 1.66 19.30 -24.73
CA ARG A 186 1.28 19.93 -26.00
C ARG A 186 -0.10 19.50 -26.46
N LEU A 187 -0.46 18.22 -26.30
CA LEU A 187 -1.80 17.71 -26.62
C LEU A 187 -2.86 18.47 -25.82
N VAL A 188 -2.73 18.49 -24.49
CA VAL A 188 -3.70 19.16 -23.60
C VAL A 188 -3.81 20.64 -23.94
N ARG A 189 -2.66 21.34 -24.06
CA ARG A 189 -2.64 22.77 -24.43
C ARG A 189 -3.31 23.03 -25.78
N THR A 190 -2.97 22.24 -26.79
CA THR A 190 -3.52 22.40 -28.15
C THR A 190 -5.04 22.22 -28.17
N VAL A 191 -5.56 21.22 -27.45
CA VAL A 191 -7.01 21.00 -27.36
C VAL A 191 -7.69 22.18 -26.67
N ILE A 192 -7.16 22.66 -25.54
CA ILE A 192 -7.71 23.82 -24.81
C ILE A 192 -7.72 25.08 -25.69
N GLU A 193 -6.63 25.34 -26.41
CA GLU A 193 -6.49 26.54 -27.26
C GLU A 193 -7.39 26.50 -28.51
N ARG A 194 -7.57 25.32 -29.11
CA ARG A 194 -8.29 25.19 -30.40
C ARG A 194 -9.78 24.97 -30.26
N VAL A 195 -10.26 24.43 -29.13
CA VAL A 195 -11.69 24.16 -28.92
C VAL A 195 -12.41 25.44 -28.50
N PRO A 196 -13.38 25.96 -29.29
CA PRO A 196 -13.97 27.29 -29.06
C PRO A 196 -14.74 27.48 -27.74
N ASN A 197 -15.18 26.38 -27.12
CA ASN A 197 -15.94 26.36 -25.88
C ASN A 197 -15.19 25.67 -24.74
N SER A 198 -13.85 25.56 -24.84
CA SER A 198 -13.00 24.93 -23.82
C SER A 198 -13.14 25.60 -22.45
N ASP A 199 -13.43 26.91 -22.40
CA ASP A 199 -13.66 27.71 -21.20
C ASP A 199 -14.85 27.22 -20.34
N LYS A 200 -15.73 26.40 -20.91
CA LYS A 200 -16.94 25.88 -20.24
C LYS A 200 -16.72 24.54 -19.53
N ALA A 201 -15.55 23.93 -19.68
CA ALA A 201 -15.25 22.62 -19.11
C ALA A 201 -13.90 22.60 -18.40
N ILE A 202 -13.78 21.70 -17.42
CA ILE A 202 -12.51 21.38 -16.78
C ILE A 202 -11.83 20.29 -17.59
N PHE A 203 -10.54 20.41 -17.83
CA PHE A 203 -9.75 19.36 -18.48
C PHE A 203 -9.12 18.45 -17.42
N SER A 204 -9.29 17.14 -17.63
CA SER A 204 -8.79 16.04 -16.80
C SER A 204 -7.70 15.26 -17.55
N THR A 205 -6.72 14.76 -16.82
CA THR A 205 -5.70 13.84 -17.32
C THR A 205 -5.94 12.44 -16.74
N HIS A 206 -5.81 11.40 -17.56
CA HIS A 206 -5.83 10.00 -17.12
C HIS A 206 -4.69 9.25 -17.82
N CYS A 207 -3.58 9.03 -17.13
CA CYS A 207 -2.38 8.46 -17.73
C CYS A 207 -2.11 7.05 -17.21
N HIS A 208 -1.99 6.09 -18.13
CA HIS A 208 -1.47 4.77 -17.82
C HIS A 208 0.05 4.75 -17.83
N ASN A 209 0.64 3.68 -17.26
CA ASN A 209 2.05 3.64 -16.89
C ASN A 209 2.91 2.64 -17.68
N ASP A 210 2.52 2.26 -18.89
CA ASP A 210 3.19 1.24 -19.68
C ASP A 210 4.69 1.55 -19.96
N LEU A 211 5.07 2.83 -20.04
CA LEU A 211 6.49 3.27 -20.12
C LEU A 211 7.06 3.85 -18.82
N GLY A 212 6.34 3.76 -17.70
CA GLY A 212 6.79 4.33 -16.42
C GLY A 212 6.69 5.87 -16.34
N LEU A 213 5.92 6.51 -17.23
CA LEU A 213 5.82 7.97 -17.34
C LEU A 213 4.48 8.55 -16.88
N ALA A 214 3.58 7.76 -16.29
CA ALA A 214 2.21 8.18 -15.99
C ALA A 214 2.14 9.44 -15.12
N VAL A 215 2.88 9.48 -14.00
CA VAL A 215 2.90 10.63 -13.08
C VAL A 215 3.48 11.86 -13.77
N ALA A 216 4.56 11.70 -14.53
CA ALA A 216 5.18 12.80 -15.28
C ALA A 216 4.23 13.36 -16.34
N ASN A 217 3.48 12.50 -17.05
CA ASN A 217 2.49 12.90 -18.04
C ASN A 217 1.31 13.62 -17.37
N SER A 218 0.77 13.13 -16.26
CA SER A 218 -0.31 13.81 -15.53
C SER A 218 0.09 15.23 -15.09
N LEU A 219 1.30 15.40 -14.53
CA LEU A 219 1.84 16.72 -14.16
C LEU A 219 2.08 17.62 -15.38
N ALA A 220 2.55 17.05 -16.49
CA ALA A 220 2.71 17.78 -17.75
C ALA A 220 1.37 18.23 -18.34
N GLY A 221 0.30 17.44 -18.19
CA GLY A 221 -1.05 17.85 -18.57
C GLY A 221 -1.57 19.02 -17.72
N VAL A 222 -1.24 19.08 -16.42
CA VAL A 222 -1.54 20.25 -15.57
C VAL A 222 -0.81 21.50 -16.06
N ALA A 223 0.46 21.38 -16.43
CA ALA A 223 1.23 22.47 -17.07
C ALA A 223 0.64 22.86 -18.45
N GLY A 224 0.00 21.92 -19.14
CA GLY A 224 -0.77 22.14 -20.36
C GLY A 224 -2.12 22.85 -20.14
N GLY A 225 -2.61 22.94 -18.90
CA GLY A 225 -3.86 23.62 -18.54
C GLY A 225 -4.91 22.74 -17.87
N ALA A 226 -4.67 21.44 -17.71
CA ALA A 226 -5.59 20.56 -16.98
C ALA A 226 -5.74 20.98 -15.50
N ARG A 227 -6.93 20.76 -14.93
CA ARG A 227 -7.27 21.09 -13.53
C ARG A 227 -7.95 19.93 -12.79
N GLN A 228 -7.89 18.73 -13.37
CA GLN A 228 -8.23 17.48 -12.73
C GLN A 228 -7.19 16.42 -13.12
N ILE A 229 -6.86 15.51 -12.22
CA ILE A 229 -6.04 14.32 -12.49
C ILE A 229 -6.79 13.09 -12.00
N GLU A 230 -6.96 12.12 -12.89
CA GLU A 230 -7.39 10.75 -12.59
C GLU A 230 -6.17 9.90 -12.24
N CYS A 231 -6.25 9.20 -11.12
CA CYS A 231 -5.16 8.42 -10.55
C CYS A 231 -5.68 7.30 -9.66
N THR A 232 -4.77 6.45 -9.19
CA THR A 232 -5.08 5.38 -8.24
C THR A 232 -4.08 5.32 -7.11
N ILE A 233 -4.51 4.78 -5.98
CA ILE A 233 -3.63 4.46 -4.85
C ILE A 233 -2.64 3.39 -5.27
N ASN A 234 -1.36 3.59 -4.93
CA ASN A 234 -0.26 2.69 -5.28
C ASN A 234 0.00 2.57 -6.79
N GLY A 235 -0.72 3.30 -7.64
CA GLY A 235 -0.62 3.20 -9.10
C GLY A 235 -1.21 1.90 -9.68
N ILE A 236 -2.13 1.23 -8.97
CA ILE A 236 -2.79 0.03 -9.51
C ILE A 236 -3.69 0.37 -10.71
N GLY A 237 -3.92 -0.60 -11.59
CA GLY A 237 -4.72 -0.42 -12.81
C GLY A 237 -4.43 -1.46 -13.87
N GLU A 238 -5.01 -1.30 -15.07
CA GLU A 238 -4.71 -2.19 -16.18
C GLU A 238 -3.21 -2.23 -16.50
N ARG A 239 -2.69 -3.42 -16.85
CA ARG A 239 -1.30 -3.65 -17.32
C ARG A 239 -0.25 -3.16 -16.30
N ALA A 240 0.44 -2.07 -16.62
CA ALA A 240 1.45 -1.43 -15.77
C ALA A 240 0.85 -0.44 -14.74
N GLY A 241 -0.46 -0.24 -14.78
CA GLY A 241 -1.19 0.57 -13.83
C GLY A 241 -1.49 1.99 -14.31
N ASN A 242 -1.97 2.80 -13.38
CA ASN A 242 -2.29 4.23 -13.56
C ASN A 242 -1.23 5.12 -12.91
N ALA A 243 -1.32 6.42 -13.16
CA ALA A 243 -0.58 7.41 -12.38
C ALA A 243 -0.91 7.25 -10.89
N ALA A 244 0.13 7.18 -10.06
CA ALA A 244 -0.01 6.96 -8.63
C ALA A 244 -0.38 8.26 -7.90
N MET A 245 -1.48 8.24 -7.15
CA MET A 245 -2.01 9.42 -6.45
C MET A 245 -0.99 10.00 -5.47
N GLU A 246 -0.37 9.15 -4.65
CA GLU A 246 0.57 9.58 -3.62
C GLU A 246 1.79 10.30 -4.21
N GLU A 247 2.24 9.89 -5.40
CA GLU A 247 3.38 10.48 -6.10
C GLU A 247 3.00 11.84 -6.70
N ILE A 248 1.83 11.95 -7.33
CA ILE A 248 1.29 13.21 -7.87
C ILE A 248 1.13 14.25 -6.75
N VAL A 249 0.43 13.86 -5.67
CA VAL A 249 0.10 14.75 -4.57
C VAL A 249 1.37 15.24 -3.87
N MET A 250 2.31 14.34 -3.59
CA MET A 250 3.56 14.73 -2.93
C MET A 250 4.50 15.51 -3.85
N ALA A 251 4.47 15.28 -5.18
CA ALA A 251 5.22 16.13 -6.11
C ALA A 251 4.72 17.59 -6.08
N LEU A 252 3.40 17.81 -6.19
CA LEU A 252 2.80 19.15 -6.12
C LEU A 252 3.08 19.84 -4.78
N ARG A 253 2.96 19.11 -3.67
CA ARG A 253 3.22 19.64 -2.33
C ARG A 253 4.69 19.97 -2.08
N THR A 254 5.59 19.05 -2.44
CA THR A 254 7.03 19.17 -2.14
C THR A 254 7.71 20.17 -3.07
N ARG A 255 7.26 20.25 -4.32
CA ARG A 255 7.82 21.13 -5.35
C ARG A 255 6.90 22.29 -5.72
N HIS A 256 6.16 22.81 -4.73
CA HIS A 256 5.27 23.96 -4.90
C HIS A 256 6.01 25.21 -5.42
N ASP A 257 7.34 25.29 -5.24
CA ASP A 257 8.22 26.33 -5.79
C ASP A 257 8.18 26.40 -7.32
N VAL A 258 8.04 25.27 -8.00
CA VAL A 258 8.01 25.17 -9.49
C VAL A 258 6.69 24.66 -10.04
N MET A 259 5.89 24.01 -9.20
CA MET A 259 4.54 23.54 -9.49
C MET A 259 3.57 24.29 -8.57
N PRO A 260 3.21 25.56 -8.86
CA PRO A 260 2.44 26.43 -7.96
C PRO A 260 0.95 26.07 -7.93
N TRP A 261 0.65 24.78 -7.99
CA TRP A 261 -0.68 24.19 -7.90
C TRP A 261 -0.79 23.37 -6.64
N HIS A 262 -2.01 23.21 -6.14
CA HIS A 262 -2.27 22.47 -4.91
C HIS A 262 -3.50 21.58 -5.01
N THR A 263 -3.62 20.65 -4.08
CA THR A 263 -4.77 19.75 -3.92
C THR A 263 -5.32 19.88 -2.50
N ASN A 264 -6.53 19.37 -2.27
CA ASN A 264 -7.13 19.33 -0.92
C ASN A 264 -6.78 18.07 -0.13
N ILE A 265 -5.90 17.22 -0.66
CA ILE A 265 -5.65 15.88 -0.13
C ILE A 265 -5.01 15.97 1.26
N GLU A 266 -5.58 15.21 2.19
CA GLU A 266 -4.98 15.00 3.51
C GLU A 266 -3.84 13.99 3.41
N THR A 267 -2.62 14.48 3.20
CA THR A 267 -1.48 13.61 2.88
C THR A 267 -1.09 12.69 4.02
N THR A 268 -1.47 12.98 5.27
CA THR A 268 -1.21 12.09 6.41
C THR A 268 -1.99 10.78 6.33
N GLU A 269 -2.99 10.67 5.45
CA GLU A 269 -3.73 9.42 5.21
C GLU A 269 -3.06 8.51 4.16
N ILE A 270 -2.04 8.98 3.44
CA ILE A 270 -1.40 8.27 2.31
C ILE A 270 -0.93 6.86 2.71
N MET A 271 -0.19 6.72 3.82
CA MET A 271 0.28 5.41 4.26
C MET A 271 -0.85 4.49 4.69
N ARG A 272 -1.90 5.04 5.29
CA ARG A 272 -3.06 4.27 5.74
C ARG A 272 -3.82 3.69 4.55
N ILE A 273 -4.12 4.52 3.54
CA ILE A 273 -4.83 4.05 2.34
C ILE A 273 -3.97 3.09 1.53
N SER A 274 -2.67 3.36 1.38
CA SER A 274 -1.73 2.48 0.68
C SER A 274 -1.70 1.06 1.26
N ARG A 275 -1.61 0.95 2.60
CA ARG A 275 -1.63 -0.34 3.32
C ARG A 275 -2.98 -1.05 3.19
N LEU A 276 -4.08 -0.30 3.26
CA LEU A 276 -5.43 -0.85 3.10
C LEU A 276 -5.59 -1.46 1.71
N VAL A 277 -5.26 -0.70 0.66
CA VAL A 277 -5.34 -1.18 -0.73
C VAL A 277 -4.43 -2.39 -0.96
N SER A 278 -3.19 -2.37 -0.44
CA SER A 278 -2.27 -3.50 -0.54
C SER A 278 -2.82 -4.76 0.15
N THR A 279 -3.47 -4.60 1.30
CA THR A 279 -4.09 -5.71 2.05
C THR A 279 -5.31 -6.28 1.33
N VAL A 280 -6.18 -5.42 0.80
CA VAL A 280 -7.40 -5.81 0.08
C VAL A 280 -7.07 -6.51 -1.24
N THR A 281 -6.13 -5.96 -2.01
CA THR A 281 -5.78 -6.48 -3.34
C THR A 281 -4.77 -7.63 -3.30
N GLY A 282 -4.09 -7.83 -2.16
CA GLY A 282 -2.95 -8.74 -2.06
C GLY A 282 -1.71 -8.27 -2.83
N PHE A 283 -1.73 -7.09 -3.44
CA PHE A 283 -0.59 -6.56 -4.18
C PHE A 283 0.38 -5.88 -3.21
N ALA A 284 1.55 -6.49 -3.03
CA ALA A 284 2.60 -5.93 -2.20
C ALA A 284 3.16 -4.63 -2.82
N VAL A 285 3.32 -3.61 -1.98
CA VAL A 285 4.02 -2.37 -2.36
C VAL A 285 5.51 -2.67 -2.51
N GLN A 286 6.11 -2.27 -3.64
CA GLN A 286 7.55 -2.42 -3.83
C GLN A 286 8.31 -1.63 -2.75
N ASN A 287 9.35 -2.23 -2.16
CA ASN A 287 10.10 -1.60 -1.07
C ASN A 287 10.64 -0.21 -1.46
N ASN A 288 11.06 -0.02 -2.71
CA ASN A 288 11.60 1.22 -3.24
C ASN A 288 10.57 2.07 -4.00
N LYS A 289 9.26 1.78 -3.89
CA LYS A 289 8.23 2.64 -4.47
C LYS A 289 8.30 4.03 -3.84
N ALA A 290 8.18 5.07 -4.67
CA ALA A 290 8.17 6.44 -4.19
C ALA A 290 7.03 6.67 -3.19
N ILE A 291 7.30 7.49 -2.17
CA ILE A 291 6.37 7.91 -1.11
C ILE A 291 5.95 6.80 -0.13
N VAL A 292 5.49 5.64 -0.61
CA VAL A 292 4.87 4.59 0.21
C VAL A 292 5.71 3.33 0.38
N GLY A 293 6.83 3.20 -0.33
CA GLY A 293 7.74 2.07 -0.20
C GLY A 293 8.38 2.02 1.18
N ALA A 294 8.60 0.81 1.70
CA ALA A 294 9.26 0.59 2.99
C ALA A 294 10.64 1.27 3.11
N ASN A 295 11.33 1.47 1.99
CA ASN A 295 12.64 2.11 1.91
C ASN A 295 12.57 3.61 1.55
N ALA A 296 11.38 4.19 1.32
CA ALA A 296 11.25 5.58 0.85
C ALA A 296 11.83 6.62 1.82
N PHE A 297 11.89 6.29 3.12
CA PHE A 297 12.45 7.13 4.18
C PHE A 297 13.59 6.42 4.95
N ALA A 298 14.15 5.35 4.39
CA ALA A 298 15.18 4.56 5.03
C ALA A 298 16.57 4.94 4.53
N HIS A 299 17.52 5.15 5.45
CA HIS A 299 18.92 5.45 5.13
C HIS A 299 19.84 4.36 5.70
N GLU A 300 20.40 3.51 4.84
CA GLU A 300 21.32 2.45 5.27
C GLU A 300 22.79 2.91 5.28
N SER A 301 23.16 3.79 4.34
CA SER A 301 24.53 4.29 4.20
C SER A 301 24.96 5.10 5.41
N GLY A 302 26.09 4.74 6.04
CA GLY A 302 26.60 5.45 7.21
C GLY A 302 26.89 6.94 6.98
N ILE A 303 27.20 7.33 5.73
CA ILE A 303 27.35 8.74 5.35
C ILE A 303 26.00 9.45 5.31
N HIS A 304 24.96 8.78 4.82
CA HIS A 304 23.60 9.34 4.79
C HIS A 304 23.02 9.45 6.20
N GLN A 305 23.24 8.42 7.03
CA GLN A 305 22.80 8.42 8.43
C GLN A 305 23.44 9.57 9.22
N ASP A 306 24.76 9.77 9.11
CA ASP A 306 25.45 10.91 9.75
C ASP A 306 24.92 12.27 9.25
N GLY A 307 24.62 12.39 7.95
CA GLY A 307 23.99 13.58 7.37
C GLY A 307 22.60 13.85 7.96
N VAL A 308 21.72 12.85 7.95
CA VAL A 308 20.35 12.96 8.46
C VAL A 308 20.31 13.25 9.96
N LEU A 309 21.21 12.64 10.75
CA LEU A 309 21.34 12.92 12.19
C LEU A 309 21.76 14.37 12.48
N LYS A 310 22.55 14.98 11.60
CA LYS A 310 22.95 16.40 11.71
C LYS A 310 21.85 17.33 11.23
N ASN A 311 21.26 17.03 10.07
CA ASN A 311 20.11 17.70 9.50
C ASN A 311 19.41 16.79 8.49
N ALA A 312 18.17 16.41 8.75
CA ALA A 312 17.36 15.54 7.90
C ALA A 312 17.25 16.05 6.44
N GLU A 313 17.23 17.37 6.23
CA GLU A 313 17.13 18.01 4.89
C GLU A 313 18.31 17.69 3.96
N THR A 314 19.41 17.12 4.49
CA THR A 314 20.56 16.70 3.66
C THR A 314 20.19 15.58 2.69
N TYR A 315 19.21 14.74 3.03
CA TYR A 315 18.79 13.61 2.20
C TYR A 315 17.27 13.41 2.13
N GLU A 316 16.49 14.06 3.01
CA GLU A 316 15.03 13.96 3.03
C GLU A 316 14.41 15.24 2.45
N ILE A 317 13.72 15.10 1.31
CA ILE A 317 12.97 16.21 0.67
C ILE A 317 11.59 16.44 1.29
N MET A 318 11.12 15.50 2.11
CA MET A 318 9.85 15.55 2.84
C MET A 318 9.96 14.68 4.09
N THR A 319 9.15 14.95 5.12
CA THR A 319 9.22 14.20 6.37
C THR A 319 8.34 12.93 6.32
N PRO A 320 8.70 11.85 7.04
CA PRO A 320 7.84 10.67 7.18
C PRO A 320 6.43 11.00 7.70
N GLU A 321 6.33 11.95 8.64
CA GLU A 321 5.06 12.38 9.22
C GLU A 321 4.15 13.03 8.17
N SER A 322 4.73 13.67 7.14
CA SER A 322 3.96 14.33 6.08
C SER A 322 3.12 13.36 5.26
N VAL A 323 3.42 12.06 5.31
CA VAL A 323 2.68 10.99 4.60
C VAL A 323 1.94 10.03 5.56
N GLY A 324 2.03 10.28 6.88
CA GLY A 324 1.40 9.44 7.90
C GLY A 324 2.27 8.31 8.46
N LEU A 325 3.60 8.39 8.34
CA LEU A 325 4.51 7.52 9.09
C LEU A 325 4.83 8.14 10.46
N ASN A 326 4.88 7.29 11.49
CA ASN A 326 5.41 7.67 12.79
C ASN A 326 6.93 7.49 12.76
N LYS A 327 7.71 8.58 12.64
CA LYS A 327 9.20 8.67 12.63
C LYS A 327 9.95 7.64 11.76
N SER A 328 10.89 8.12 10.94
CA SER A 328 11.78 7.23 10.17
C SER A 328 12.54 6.30 11.12
N SER A 329 12.43 4.98 10.90
CA SER A 329 13.31 4.04 11.56
C SER A 329 14.65 4.08 10.84
N LEU A 330 15.72 4.35 11.59
CA LEU A 330 17.09 4.20 11.10
C LEU A 330 17.30 2.72 10.78
N VAL A 331 17.19 2.35 9.51
CA VAL A 331 17.38 0.96 9.05
C VAL A 331 18.85 0.62 9.16
N MET A 332 19.14 -0.43 9.92
CA MET A 332 20.49 -0.92 10.13
C MET A 332 20.84 -1.97 9.08
N GLY A 333 21.99 -1.80 8.45
CA GLY A 333 22.48 -2.71 7.44
C GLY A 333 23.99 -2.68 7.32
N LYS A 334 24.52 -3.41 6.34
CA LYS A 334 25.98 -3.58 6.18
C LYS A 334 26.69 -2.26 5.94
N HIS A 335 26.00 -1.24 5.46
CA HIS A 335 26.58 0.08 5.22
C HIS A 335 26.50 1.04 6.40
N SER A 336 25.81 0.68 7.48
CA SER A 336 25.65 1.57 8.63
C SER A 336 26.99 1.85 9.32
N GLY A 337 27.15 3.11 9.75
CA GLY A 337 28.38 3.64 10.34
C GLY A 337 28.45 3.43 11.86
N ARG A 338 29.64 3.65 12.45
CA ARG A 338 29.83 3.53 13.91
C ARG A 338 28.87 4.42 14.70
N HIS A 339 28.69 5.67 14.26
CA HIS A 339 27.84 6.63 14.98
C HIS A 339 26.37 6.20 15.00
N ALA A 340 25.84 5.82 13.83
CA ALA A 340 24.47 5.32 13.71
C ALA A 340 24.24 4.03 14.51
N PHE A 341 25.22 3.12 14.54
CA PHE A 341 25.13 1.92 15.38
C PHE A 341 25.14 2.27 16.88
N ALA A 342 25.96 3.24 17.31
CA ALA A 342 25.99 3.71 18.71
C ALA A 342 24.69 4.40 19.12
N ASP A 343 24.12 5.23 18.25
CA ASP A 343 22.83 5.88 18.48
C ASP A 343 21.71 4.84 18.56
N LYS A 344 21.74 3.83 17.69
CA LYS A 344 20.77 2.73 17.72
C LYS A 344 20.89 1.86 18.97
N LEU A 345 22.10 1.59 19.46
CA LEU A 345 22.31 0.93 20.75
C LEU A 345 21.73 1.76 21.91
N ARG A 346 21.94 3.07 21.91
CA ARG A 346 21.34 3.99 22.90
C ARG A 346 19.82 4.02 22.83
N GLU A 347 19.25 4.05 21.63
CA GLU A 347 17.80 3.97 21.39
C GLU A 347 17.22 2.65 21.94
N LEU A 348 17.95 1.55 21.77
CA LEU A 348 17.61 0.22 22.29
C LEU A 348 17.93 0.05 23.79
N GLY A 349 18.45 1.07 24.45
CA GLY A 349 18.73 1.09 25.90
C GLY A 349 20.06 0.47 26.31
N TYR A 350 21.02 0.29 25.39
CA TYR A 350 22.35 -0.23 25.68
C TYR A 350 23.41 0.87 25.71
N GLU A 351 24.20 0.89 26.78
CA GLU A 351 25.46 1.63 26.87
C GLU A 351 26.61 0.63 26.98
N LEU A 352 27.46 0.58 25.95
CA LEU A 352 28.63 -0.29 25.90
C LEU A 352 29.90 0.54 26.09
N GLY A 353 30.87 0.00 26.82
CA GLY A 353 32.23 0.56 26.84
C GLY A 353 32.95 0.35 25.51
N ASP A 354 33.97 1.16 25.22
CA ASP A 354 34.64 1.21 23.91
C ASP A 354 35.04 -0.15 23.35
N ASN A 355 35.60 -1.04 24.18
CA ASN A 355 36.03 -2.37 23.72
C ASN A 355 34.86 -3.27 23.30
N ALA A 356 33.78 -3.31 24.09
CA ALA A 356 32.57 -4.09 23.79
C ALA A 356 31.84 -3.50 22.57
N PHE A 357 31.79 -2.16 22.48
CA PHE A 357 31.23 -1.49 21.31
C PHE A 357 31.98 -1.87 20.02
N GLN A 358 33.32 -1.91 20.03
CA GLN A 358 34.10 -2.27 18.85
C GLN A 358 33.85 -3.71 18.40
N GLU A 359 33.78 -4.65 19.35
CA GLU A 359 33.55 -6.06 19.04
C GLU A 359 32.11 -6.29 18.54
N CYS A 360 31.12 -5.69 19.21
CA CYS A 360 29.73 -5.75 18.78
C CYS A 360 29.53 -5.09 17.40
N PHE A 361 30.20 -3.97 17.13
CA PHE A 361 30.19 -3.33 15.81
C PHE A 361 30.84 -4.20 14.72
N ARG A 362 31.94 -4.90 15.03
CA ARG A 362 32.57 -5.85 14.10
C ARG A 362 31.61 -6.97 13.71
N ARG A 363 30.95 -7.60 14.71
CA ARG A 363 29.97 -8.67 14.48
C ARG A 363 28.71 -8.17 13.77
N PHE A 364 28.28 -6.95 14.05
CA PHE A 364 27.21 -6.28 13.31
C PHE A 364 27.54 -6.17 11.81
N LYS A 365 28.79 -5.79 11.46
CA LYS A 365 29.23 -5.74 10.05
C LYS A 365 29.25 -7.13 9.41
N GLU A 366 29.76 -8.14 10.11
CA GLU A 366 29.73 -9.52 9.64
C GLU A 366 28.32 -10.09 9.48
N LEU A 367 27.37 -9.64 10.31
CA LEU A 367 25.97 -10.00 10.20
C LEU A 367 25.32 -9.31 8.98
N GLY A 368 25.64 -8.04 8.74
CA GLY A 368 25.22 -7.31 7.55
C GLY A 368 25.76 -7.89 6.25
N ASP A 369 26.96 -8.48 6.26
CA ASP A 369 27.51 -9.19 5.09
C ASP A 369 26.72 -10.46 4.75
N ARG A 370 26.08 -11.07 5.76
CA ARG A 370 25.31 -12.32 5.62
C ARG A 370 23.81 -12.09 5.46
N LYS A 371 23.28 -10.98 5.98
CA LYS A 371 21.84 -10.69 6.07
C LYS A 371 21.54 -9.36 5.38
N LYS A 372 20.55 -9.37 4.46
CA LYS A 372 20.17 -8.17 3.70
C LYS A 372 19.57 -7.05 4.54
N GLN A 373 18.93 -7.39 5.65
CA GLN A 373 18.33 -6.45 6.59
C GLN A 373 18.62 -6.93 8.01
N ILE A 374 19.11 -6.02 8.85
CA ILE A 374 19.40 -6.28 10.26
C ILE A 374 18.30 -5.61 11.06
N TYR A 375 17.52 -6.40 11.79
CA TYR A 375 16.46 -5.90 12.64
C TYR A 375 17.01 -5.51 14.02
N ASP A 376 16.25 -4.70 14.75
CA ASP A 376 16.61 -4.30 16.12
C ASP A 376 16.85 -5.53 17.01
N GLU A 377 16.10 -6.62 16.79
CA GLU A 377 16.29 -7.87 17.53
C GLU A 377 17.59 -8.61 17.17
N ASP A 378 18.11 -8.43 15.96
CA ASP A 378 19.42 -8.95 15.58
C ASP A 378 20.54 -8.18 16.30
N ILE A 379 20.39 -6.85 16.43
CA ILE A 379 21.35 -6.00 17.16
C ILE A 379 21.32 -6.33 18.66
N VAL A 380 20.12 -6.47 19.23
CA VAL A 380 19.93 -6.94 20.60
C VAL A 380 20.59 -8.30 20.79
N ALA A 381 20.42 -9.24 19.85
CA ALA A 381 21.05 -10.57 19.91
C ALA A 381 22.58 -10.51 19.83
N LEU A 382 23.16 -9.60 19.04
CA LEU A 382 24.62 -9.41 18.96
C LEU A 382 25.21 -8.91 20.28
N VAL A 383 24.52 -7.98 20.93
CA VAL A 383 24.87 -7.48 22.27
C VAL A 383 24.67 -8.57 23.32
N ASP A 384 23.57 -9.31 23.24
CA ASP A 384 23.25 -10.38 24.18
C ASP A 384 24.18 -11.60 24.04
N ASP A 385 24.63 -11.95 22.83
CA ASP A 385 25.58 -13.04 22.56
C ASP A 385 26.98 -12.77 23.15
N GLU A 386 27.42 -11.50 23.21
CA GLU A 386 28.66 -11.13 23.92
C GLU A 386 28.54 -11.40 25.44
N VAL A 387 27.30 -11.48 25.94
CA VAL A 387 26.96 -11.78 27.34
C VAL A 387 26.48 -13.23 27.53
N ALA A 388 26.18 -13.98 26.46
CA ALA A 388 25.51 -15.28 26.51
C ALA A 388 26.28 -16.39 25.76
N THR A 389 27.55 -16.58 26.11
CA THR A 389 28.26 -17.84 25.84
C THR A 389 27.88 -18.93 26.87
N SER A 390 26.59 -19.07 27.21
CA SER A 390 26.12 -20.09 28.18
C SER A 390 24.79 -20.76 27.78
N GLU A 391 24.92 -21.96 27.20
CA GLU A 391 24.04 -23.14 27.24
C GLU A 391 22.55 -23.04 26.80
N ASN A 392 22.18 -23.80 25.77
CA ASN A 392 20.78 -24.08 25.36
C ASN A 392 20.08 -24.98 26.39
N ARG A 393 19.53 -24.37 27.44
CA ARG A 393 18.92 -25.02 28.62
C ARG A 393 17.69 -25.87 28.32
N ILE A 394 16.82 -25.45 27.40
CA ILE A 394 15.59 -26.16 27.06
C ILE A 394 15.63 -26.62 25.60
N GLN A 395 15.30 -27.89 25.34
CA GLN A 395 15.30 -28.49 24.00
C GLN A 395 14.06 -29.36 23.78
N VAL A 396 13.48 -29.34 22.57
CA VAL A 396 12.38 -30.24 22.20
C VAL A 396 12.97 -31.62 21.86
N VAL A 397 12.59 -32.66 22.61
CA VAL A 397 13.05 -34.04 22.40
C VAL A 397 12.06 -34.82 21.54
N SER A 398 10.78 -34.81 21.91
CA SER A 398 9.71 -35.44 21.13
C SER A 398 8.42 -34.65 21.22
N LEU A 399 7.65 -34.70 20.13
CA LEU A 399 6.33 -34.09 20.03
C LEU A 399 5.44 -34.99 19.19
N SER A 400 4.30 -35.39 19.74
CA SER A 400 3.21 -36.02 19.02
C SER A 400 1.94 -35.22 19.24
N THR A 401 1.24 -34.88 18.16
CA THR A 401 -0.04 -34.19 18.25
C THR A 401 -1.13 -34.90 17.49
N HIS A 402 -2.32 -34.97 18.09
CA HIS A 402 -3.51 -35.52 17.46
C HIS A 402 -4.63 -34.48 17.50
N SER A 403 -5.23 -34.18 16.36
CA SER A 403 -6.33 -33.22 16.27
C SER A 403 -7.43 -33.72 15.34
N SER A 404 -8.67 -33.32 15.59
CA SER A 404 -9.81 -33.55 14.70
C SER A 404 -10.59 -32.24 14.51
N SER A 405 -11.26 -32.09 13.37
CA SER A 405 -11.94 -30.84 12.99
C SER A 405 -13.01 -30.35 13.98
N ASN A 406 -13.56 -31.26 14.80
CA ASN A 406 -14.62 -30.96 15.76
C ASN A 406 -14.25 -31.36 17.20
N GLY A 407 -12.97 -31.64 17.49
CA GLY A 407 -12.49 -32.13 18.78
C GLY A 407 -11.37 -31.28 19.37
N ARG A 408 -11.02 -31.53 20.63
CA ARG A 408 -9.84 -30.91 21.27
C ARG A 408 -8.58 -31.56 20.72
N ALA A 409 -7.57 -30.75 20.39
CA ALA A 409 -6.26 -31.26 20.05
C ALA A 409 -5.54 -31.75 21.30
N VAL A 410 -4.77 -32.83 21.16
CA VAL A 410 -3.93 -33.41 22.20
C VAL A 410 -2.47 -33.26 21.79
N SER A 411 -1.61 -32.88 22.73
CA SER A 411 -0.15 -32.88 22.57
C SER A 411 0.48 -33.76 23.63
N ASP A 412 1.25 -34.75 23.20
CA ASP A 412 2.20 -35.51 24.03
C ASP A 412 3.61 -35.01 23.71
N MET A 413 4.24 -34.34 24.68
CA MET A 413 5.50 -33.63 24.47
C MET A 413 6.51 -34.01 25.55
N THR A 414 7.75 -34.24 25.10
CA THR A 414 8.94 -34.35 25.96
C THR A 414 9.90 -33.20 25.66
N LEU A 415 10.24 -32.42 26.67
CA LEU A 415 11.33 -31.44 26.62
C LEU A 415 12.49 -31.92 27.49
N ARG A 416 13.72 -31.60 27.08
CA ARG A 416 14.89 -31.65 27.95
C ARG A 416 15.08 -30.28 28.56
N VAL A 417 15.03 -30.18 29.89
CA VAL A 417 15.21 -28.95 30.66
C VAL A 417 16.39 -29.17 31.60
N ASP A 418 17.45 -28.39 31.44
CA ASP A 418 18.67 -28.47 32.28
C ASP A 418 19.27 -29.89 32.35
N GLY A 419 19.14 -30.65 31.26
CA GLY A 419 19.66 -32.02 31.13
C GLY A 419 18.65 -33.13 31.51
N GLU A 420 17.53 -32.80 32.16
CA GLU A 420 16.49 -33.78 32.52
C GLU A 420 15.34 -33.79 31.51
N GLU A 421 14.81 -34.97 31.18
CA GLU A 421 13.67 -35.10 30.26
C GLU A 421 12.35 -35.12 31.03
N VAL A 422 11.44 -34.23 30.65
CA VAL A 422 10.12 -34.06 31.26
C VAL A 422 9.06 -34.23 30.19
N SER A 423 8.11 -35.15 30.43
CA SER A 423 7.01 -35.44 29.51
C SER A 423 5.67 -35.02 30.10
N VAL A 424 4.82 -34.41 29.28
CA VAL A 424 3.44 -34.06 29.66
C VAL A 424 2.47 -34.30 28.50
N VAL A 425 1.22 -34.59 28.84
CA VAL A 425 0.09 -34.62 27.91
C VAL A 425 -0.84 -33.45 28.20
N THR A 426 -1.11 -32.64 27.18
CA THR A 426 -1.96 -31.46 27.30
C THR A 426 -2.98 -31.37 26.18
N TYR A 427 -3.94 -30.47 26.35
CA TYR A 427 -5.05 -30.25 25.41
C TYR A 427 -5.09 -28.79 24.96
N GLY A 428 -5.54 -28.56 23.73
CA GLY A 428 -5.67 -27.21 23.16
C GLY A 428 -6.82 -27.11 22.16
N SER A 429 -7.08 -25.88 21.71
CA SER A 429 -8.05 -25.61 20.62
C SER A 429 -7.54 -26.07 19.25
N GLY A 430 -6.22 -26.20 19.10
CA GLY A 430 -5.54 -26.75 17.93
C GLY A 430 -4.18 -27.36 18.31
N PRO A 431 -3.50 -28.05 17.37
CA PRO A 431 -2.27 -28.79 17.68
C PRO A 431 -1.12 -27.89 18.15
N VAL A 432 -1.01 -26.68 17.60
CA VAL A 432 -0.02 -25.67 18.05
C VAL A 432 -0.34 -25.18 19.46
N ASP A 433 -1.62 -24.87 19.74
CA ASP A 433 -2.05 -24.43 21.07
C ASP A 433 -1.82 -25.52 22.13
N ALA A 434 -2.13 -26.78 21.82
CA ALA A 434 -1.83 -27.91 22.67
C ALA A 434 -0.31 -28.04 22.91
N ALA A 435 0.52 -27.91 21.87
CA ALA A 435 1.97 -27.94 22.02
C ALA A 435 2.49 -26.80 22.91
N PHE A 436 1.97 -25.58 22.75
CA PHE A 436 2.37 -24.44 23.60
C PHE A 436 1.93 -24.64 25.05
N ASN A 437 0.73 -25.18 25.29
CA ASN A 437 0.28 -25.52 26.64
C ASN A 437 1.19 -26.58 27.30
N ALA A 438 1.67 -27.57 26.53
CA ALA A 438 2.67 -28.53 27.02
C ALA A 438 3.97 -27.85 27.43
N ILE A 439 4.51 -26.95 26.60
CA ILE A 439 5.74 -26.20 26.92
C ILE A 439 5.54 -25.40 28.20
N LYS A 440 4.46 -24.64 28.31
CA LYS A 440 4.13 -23.81 29.48
C LYS A 440 4.03 -24.64 30.76
N GLN A 441 3.40 -25.81 30.68
CA GLN A 441 3.28 -26.71 31.82
C GLN A 441 4.64 -27.27 32.26
N ILE A 442 5.52 -27.61 31.32
CA ILE A 442 6.88 -28.11 31.63
C ILE A 442 7.76 -27.01 32.23
N ILE A 443 7.73 -25.79 31.68
CA ILE A 443 8.62 -24.69 32.12
C ILE A 443 8.11 -23.99 33.39
N GLY A 444 6.83 -24.15 33.74
CA GLY A 444 6.23 -23.65 34.97
C GLY A 444 5.89 -22.15 34.97
N PHE A 445 5.83 -21.49 33.81
CA PHE A 445 5.35 -20.11 33.66
C PHE A 445 4.67 -19.90 32.30
N ASP A 446 3.81 -18.88 32.21
CA ASP A 446 2.95 -18.59 31.05
C ASP A 446 3.27 -17.21 30.46
N PRO A 447 4.28 -17.11 29.59
CA PRO A 447 4.59 -15.85 28.91
C PRO A 447 3.53 -15.53 27.85
N HIS A 448 3.17 -14.26 27.72
CA HIS A 448 2.14 -13.80 26.80
C HIS A 448 2.62 -13.93 25.34
N LEU A 449 1.91 -14.74 24.55
CA LEU A 449 2.19 -14.90 23.13
C LEU A 449 1.66 -13.69 22.34
N GLN A 450 2.56 -12.83 21.89
CA GLN A 450 2.21 -11.63 21.12
C GLN A 450 2.13 -11.88 19.61
N LEU A 451 2.98 -12.77 19.09
CA LEU A 451 3.07 -13.07 17.66
C LEU A 451 3.34 -14.55 17.45
N PHE A 452 2.62 -15.14 16.53
CA PHE A 452 2.92 -16.43 15.94
C PHE A 452 2.75 -16.32 14.42
N GLN A 453 3.82 -16.56 13.67
CA GLN A 453 3.84 -16.50 12.21
C GLN A 453 4.48 -17.76 11.63
N VAL A 454 3.93 -18.22 10.52
CA VAL A 454 4.43 -19.39 9.76
C VAL A 454 4.73 -18.96 8.34
N HIS A 455 5.93 -19.27 7.86
CA HIS A 455 6.37 -19.05 6.49
C HIS A 455 6.73 -20.39 5.84
N ALA A 456 6.35 -20.56 4.57
CA ALA A 456 6.86 -21.65 3.75
C ALA A 456 8.23 -21.26 3.19
N VAL A 457 9.25 -22.09 3.42
CA VAL A 457 10.62 -21.83 2.99
C VAL A 457 10.86 -22.28 1.54
N THR A 458 10.15 -23.32 1.09
CA THR A 458 10.28 -23.92 -0.25
C THR A 458 8.91 -24.18 -0.89
N GLN A 459 8.89 -24.46 -2.20
CA GLN A 459 7.68 -24.84 -2.94
C GLN A 459 7.55 -26.37 -2.99
N GLY A 460 6.34 -26.90 -2.87
CA GLY A 460 6.06 -28.34 -2.91
C GLY A 460 5.31 -28.85 -1.69
N THR A 461 4.87 -30.10 -1.70
CA THR A 461 4.22 -30.76 -0.55
C THR A 461 5.20 -31.20 0.53
N ASP A 462 6.49 -31.08 0.26
CA ASP A 462 7.67 -31.34 1.12
C ASP A 462 8.30 -30.04 1.63
N ALA A 463 7.56 -28.93 1.57
CA ALA A 463 8.07 -27.62 1.96
C ALA A 463 8.38 -27.56 3.46
N GLN A 464 9.57 -27.04 3.81
CA GLN A 464 9.92 -26.77 5.20
C GLN A 464 9.12 -25.57 5.72
N ALA A 465 8.56 -25.71 6.92
CA ALA A 465 7.90 -24.64 7.64
C ALA A 465 8.90 -23.92 8.55
N GLU A 466 8.97 -22.60 8.45
CA GLU A 466 9.69 -21.73 9.38
C GLU A 466 8.68 -20.97 10.23
N CYS A 467 8.80 -21.09 11.55
CA CYS A 467 7.92 -20.45 12.51
C CYS A 467 8.68 -19.39 13.31
N THR A 468 8.03 -18.25 13.52
CA THR A 468 8.49 -17.18 14.42
C THR A 468 7.48 -17.02 15.55
N VAL A 469 7.97 -17.04 16.78
CA VAL A 469 7.17 -16.86 18.00
C VAL A 469 7.71 -15.67 18.79
N ARG A 470 6.84 -14.74 19.17
CA ARG A 470 7.16 -13.60 20.05
C ARG A 470 6.48 -13.77 21.39
N LEU A 471 7.27 -13.81 22.45
CA LEU A 471 6.81 -13.91 23.83
C LEU A 471 7.08 -12.61 24.57
N GLU A 472 6.15 -12.22 25.45
CA GLU A 472 6.29 -11.10 26.37
C GLU A 472 6.04 -11.53 27.81
N GLU A 473 6.88 -11.07 28.72
CA GLU A 473 6.68 -11.22 30.15
C GLU A 473 7.26 -10.02 30.90
N GLY A 474 6.44 -9.35 31.72
CA GLY A 474 6.88 -8.23 32.55
C GLY A 474 7.40 -7.04 31.75
N GLY A 475 6.79 -6.74 30.60
CA GLY A 475 7.21 -5.65 29.70
C GLY A 475 8.43 -5.97 28.84
N ARG A 476 8.90 -7.23 28.83
CA ARG A 476 10.07 -7.67 28.07
C ARG A 476 9.64 -8.61 26.96
N THR A 477 10.04 -8.31 25.74
CA THR A 477 9.72 -9.12 24.56
C THR A 477 10.95 -9.87 24.05
N VAL A 478 10.74 -11.10 23.56
CA VAL A 478 11.76 -11.92 22.89
C VAL A 478 11.16 -12.65 21.69
N ASN A 479 11.96 -12.82 20.63
CA ASN A 479 11.60 -13.61 19.47
C ASN A 479 12.38 -14.93 19.46
N GLY A 480 11.68 -16.03 19.20
CA GLY A 480 12.25 -17.33 18.92
C GLY A 480 11.89 -17.80 17.52
N GLN A 481 12.79 -18.56 16.90
CA GLN A 481 12.63 -19.11 15.56
C GLN A 481 12.82 -20.62 15.60
N GLY A 482 12.09 -21.32 14.75
CA GLY A 482 12.15 -22.77 14.62
C GLY A 482 11.76 -23.20 13.22
N ALA A 483 12.50 -24.16 12.67
CA ALA A 483 12.24 -24.73 11.36
C ALA A 483 12.09 -26.26 11.46
N HIS A 484 11.14 -26.80 10.70
CA HIS A 484 10.88 -28.22 10.56
C HIS A 484 9.94 -28.50 9.37
N GLU A 485 9.95 -29.72 8.82
CA GLU A 485 8.98 -30.13 7.78
C GLU A 485 7.54 -30.15 8.32
N ASP A 486 7.38 -30.54 9.59
CA ASP A 486 6.11 -30.43 10.31
C ASP A 486 5.96 -29.05 10.97
N THR A 487 4.87 -28.35 10.64
CA THR A 487 4.58 -26.97 11.10
C THR A 487 4.44 -26.89 12.62
N VAL A 488 3.86 -27.91 13.26
CA VAL A 488 3.63 -27.91 14.71
C VAL A 488 4.96 -28.03 15.47
N THR A 489 5.86 -28.87 14.96
CA THR A 489 7.22 -29.02 15.48
C THR A 489 8.05 -27.76 15.29
N ALA A 490 7.95 -27.11 14.11
CA ALA A 490 8.60 -25.83 13.86
C ALA A 490 8.12 -24.76 14.87
N ALA A 491 6.81 -24.70 15.12
CA ALA A 491 6.21 -23.79 16.10
C ALA A 491 6.71 -24.08 17.53
N ALA A 492 6.74 -25.35 17.96
CA ALA A 492 7.23 -25.73 19.29
C ALA A 492 8.70 -25.36 19.50
N ARG A 493 9.56 -25.57 18.48
CA ARG A 493 10.97 -25.16 18.51
C ARG A 493 11.13 -23.65 18.59
N ALA A 494 10.32 -22.90 17.84
CA ALA A 494 10.32 -21.44 17.90
C ALA A 494 9.92 -20.94 19.29
N TYR A 495 8.91 -21.54 19.91
CA TYR A 495 8.49 -21.20 21.27
C TYR A 495 9.59 -21.52 22.29
N VAL A 496 10.20 -22.72 22.26
CA VAL A 496 11.32 -23.08 23.15
C VAL A 496 12.52 -22.14 22.98
N SER A 497 12.84 -21.75 21.74
CA SER A 497 13.87 -20.75 21.45
C SER A 497 13.57 -19.40 22.13
N ALA A 498 12.32 -18.95 22.06
CA ALA A 498 11.87 -17.73 22.74
C ALA A 498 11.97 -17.87 24.26
N VAL A 499 11.54 -19.00 24.82
CA VAL A 499 11.60 -19.27 26.27
C VAL A 499 13.03 -19.30 26.81
N ASN A 500 13.99 -19.91 26.09
CA ASN A 500 15.40 -19.90 26.47
C ASN A 500 15.93 -18.45 26.59
N LYS A 501 15.62 -17.60 25.60
CA LYS A 501 15.98 -16.18 25.62
C LYS A 501 15.30 -15.41 26.76
N LEU A 502 14.02 -15.70 27.02
CA LEU A 502 13.26 -15.07 28.10
C LEU A 502 13.85 -15.42 29.48
N THR A 503 14.26 -16.67 29.65
CA THR A 503 14.85 -17.19 30.90
C THR A 503 16.21 -16.56 31.18
N LEU A 504 17.04 -16.37 30.16
CA LEU A 504 18.29 -15.62 30.27
C LEU A 504 18.04 -14.16 30.71
N LYS A 505 17.03 -13.49 30.13
CA LYS A 505 16.65 -12.12 30.54
C LYS A 505 16.11 -12.05 31.97
N ARG A 506 15.47 -13.11 32.50
CA ARG A 506 15.08 -13.20 33.92
C ARG A 506 16.32 -13.19 34.83
N GLN A 507 17.34 -13.98 34.50
CA GLN A 507 18.52 -14.19 35.34
C GLN A 507 19.46 -12.96 35.43
N LYS A 508 19.60 -12.16 34.36
CA LYS A 508 20.46 -10.95 34.36
C LYS A 508 20.01 -9.86 35.35
N THR A 509 18.82 -9.95 35.96
CA THR A 509 18.27 -8.98 36.92
C THR A 509 18.22 -9.42 38.39
N ALA A 510 18.65 -10.64 38.73
CA ALA A 510 18.69 -11.08 40.12
C ALA A 510 19.99 -10.60 40.80
N PRO A 511 19.95 -9.84 41.93
CA PRO A 511 21.16 -9.51 42.67
C PRO A 511 21.78 -10.79 43.24
N GLN A 512 23.10 -10.98 43.08
CA GLN A 512 23.81 -12.05 43.77
C GLN A 512 23.72 -11.83 45.29
N PRO A 513 23.34 -12.84 46.08
CA PRO A 513 23.41 -12.72 47.53
C PRO A 513 24.89 -12.63 47.94
N MET A 514 25.26 -11.51 48.57
CA MET A 514 26.59 -11.37 49.18
C MET A 514 26.74 -12.45 50.26
N VAL A 515 27.70 -13.34 50.05
CA VAL A 515 28.17 -14.26 51.09
C VAL A 515 28.92 -13.42 52.12
N ALA A 516 28.40 -13.38 53.33
CA ALA A 516 29.08 -12.74 54.46
C ALA A 516 30.28 -13.59 54.89
N SER A 517 31.48 -13.01 54.80
CA SER A 517 32.68 -13.48 55.48
C SER A 517 33.39 -12.30 56.11
#